data_AF-A0A7Y2ZZA6-F1
#
_entry.id   AF-A0A7Y2ZZA6-F1
#
_cell.length_a   1.000
_cell.length_b   1.000
_cell.length_c   1.000
_cell.angle_alpha   90.00
_cell.angle_beta   90.00
_cell.angle_gamma   90.00
#
_symmetry.space_group_name_H-M   'P 1'
#
loop_
_entity.id
_entity.type
_entity.pdbx_description
1 polymer ?
#
loop_
_entity_poly.entity_id
_entity_poly.type
_entity_poly.pdbx_seq_one_letter_code
_entity_poly.pdbx_strand_id
1 'polypeptide(L)'
;LSTAHGIHDCLCNLEGTHAYYHGEKVAFGTLAGLFLEARSQALIDEVYAFCRSVGLPTTLAQIGLEGVTDRELDSAIHPVFDNKQSYLHNVRFDLTPEGIIEAIRNADALGRHLG
;
A
#
# COMPACT_ATOMS: atom_id res chain seq x y z
N LEU A 1 2.74 7.94 9.72
CA LEU A 1 1.57 8.22 8.83
C LEU A 1 1.97 8.69 7.42
N SER A 2 3.27 8.82 7.12
CA SER A 2 3.79 9.31 5.85
C SER A 2 3.71 8.28 4.72
N THR A 3 4.18 7.05 4.97
CA THR A 3 4.18 5.94 4.01
C THR A 3 2.78 5.54 3.55
N ALA A 4 1.82 5.47 4.48
CA ALA A 4 0.45 5.12 4.16
C ALA A 4 -0.21 6.05 3.13
N HIS A 5 -0.08 7.37 3.32
CA HIS A 5 -0.61 8.35 2.37
C HIS A 5 0.22 8.42 1.09
N GLY A 6 1.53 8.30 1.16
CA GLY A 6 2.38 8.21 -0.03
C GLY A 6 1.99 7.04 -0.93
N ILE A 7 1.76 5.85 -0.36
CA ILE A 7 1.31 4.67 -1.11
C ILE A 7 -0.13 4.86 -1.61
N HIS A 8 -1.03 5.41 -0.79
CA HIS A 8 -2.38 5.79 -1.24
C HIS A 8 -2.34 6.68 -2.49
N ASP A 9 -1.47 7.68 -2.51
CA ASP A 9 -1.35 8.61 -3.63
C ASP A 9 -0.84 7.91 -4.89
N CYS A 10 0.08 6.94 -4.75
CA CYS A 10 0.47 6.07 -5.87
C CYS A 10 -0.74 5.27 -6.40
N LEU A 11 -1.50 4.63 -5.50
CA LEU A 11 -2.65 3.80 -5.89
C LEU A 11 -3.77 4.61 -6.57
N CYS A 12 -3.93 5.90 -6.24
CA CYS A 12 -4.88 6.78 -6.90
C CYS A 12 -4.61 6.99 -8.40
N ASN A 13 -3.38 6.74 -8.86
CA ASN A 13 -3.05 6.78 -10.29
C ASN A 13 -3.57 5.56 -11.07
N LEU A 14 -4.15 4.57 -10.39
CA LEU A 14 -4.76 3.38 -11.01
C LEU A 14 -6.28 3.52 -11.00
N GLU A 15 -6.89 3.54 -12.20
CA GLU A 15 -8.34 3.75 -12.39
C GLU A 15 -9.20 2.74 -11.63
N GLY A 16 -8.73 1.50 -11.46
CA GLY A 16 -9.43 0.45 -10.71
C GLY A 16 -9.76 0.84 -9.26
N THR A 17 -9.01 1.77 -8.67
CA THR A 17 -9.21 2.22 -7.28
C THR A 17 -10.21 3.37 -7.12
N HIS A 18 -10.72 3.95 -8.21
CA HIS A 18 -11.54 5.16 -8.17
C HIS A 18 -12.93 4.92 -7.59
N ALA A 19 -13.44 3.68 -7.67
CA ALA A 19 -14.69 3.26 -7.05
C ALA A 19 -14.61 3.12 -5.52
N TYR A 20 -13.39 3.13 -4.95
CA TYR A 20 -13.14 2.89 -3.53
C TYR A 20 -12.90 4.18 -2.77
N TYR A 21 -13.35 4.21 -1.52
CA TYR A 21 -13.23 5.34 -0.64
C TYR A 21 -11.77 5.63 -0.25
N HIS A 22 -11.50 6.87 0.11
CA HIS A 22 -10.17 7.29 0.56
C HIS A 22 -9.64 6.42 1.71
N GLY A 23 -10.48 6.18 2.73
CA GLY A 23 -10.11 5.37 3.90
C GLY A 23 -9.78 3.91 3.57
N GLU A 24 -10.39 3.34 2.53
CA GLU A 24 -10.12 1.96 2.08
C GLU A 24 -8.72 1.87 1.47
N LYS A 25 -8.39 2.82 0.60
CA LYS A 25 -7.05 2.91 0.00
C LYS A 25 -5.98 3.24 1.03
N VAL A 26 -6.26 4.11 1.99
CA VAL A 26 -5.35 4.42 3.10
C VAL A 26 -5.15 3.21 4.02
N ALA A 27 -6.19 2.41 4.27
CA ALA A 27 -6.05 1.17 5.05
C ALA A 27 -5.07 0.22 4.39
N PHE A 28 -5.22 -0.05 3.09
CA PHE A 28 -4.28 -0.90 2.36
C PHE A 28 -2.87 -0.27 2.31
N GLY A 29 -2.76 1.04 2.05
CA GLY A 29 -1.50 1.77 2.08
C GLY A 29 -0.79 1.71 3.44
N THR A 30 -1.56 1.64 4.54
CA THR A 30 -1.01 1.44 5.89
C THR A 30 -0.36 0.07 6.01
N LEU A 31 -1.01 -0.99 5.53
CA LEU A 31 -0.45 -2.35 5.55
C LEU A 31 0.84 -2.44 4.75
N ALA A 32 0.84 -1.93 3.51
CA ALA A 32 2.05 -1.86 2.69
C ALA A 32 3.16 -1.04 3.38
N GLY A 33 2.80 0.09 4.02
CA GLY A 33 3.73 0.89 4.81
C GLY A 33 4.42 0.12 5.94
N LEU A 34 3.73 -0.84 6.59
CA LEU A 34 4.34 -1.67 7.63
C LEU A 34 5.47 -2.56 7.08
N PHE A 35 5.30 -3.12 5.88
CA PHE A 35 6.34 -3.89 5.20
C PHE A 35 7.49 -2.99 4.75
N LEU A 36 7.17 -1.84 4.16
CA LEU A 36 8.16 -0.87 3.69
C LEU A 36 9.06 -0.38 4.83
N GLU A 37 8.49 -0.18 6.02
CA GLU A 37 9.20 0.25 7.22
C GLU A 37 9.83 -0.90 8.03
N ALA A 38 9.77 -2.14 7.51
CA ALA A 38 10.25 -3.35 8.18
C ALA A 38 9.75 -3.47 9.65
N ARG A 39 8.45 -3.23 9.87
CA ARG A 39 7.83 -3.33 11.20
C ARG A 39 7.80 -4.78 11.68
N SER A 40 7.66 -4.96 12.99
CA SER A 40 7.64 -6.30 13.59
C SER A 40 6.43 -7.11 13.13
N GLN A 41 6.59 -8.43 12.99
CA GLN A 41 5.51 -9.33 12.61
C GLN A 41 4.30 -9.20 13.55
N ALA A 42 4.53 -9.06 14.86
CA ALA A 42 3.46 -8.88 15.84
C ALA A 42 2.58 -7.65 15.57
N LEU A 43 3.19 -6.52 15.15
CA LEU A 43 2.43 -5.33 14.80
C LEU A 43 1.70 -5.51 13.46
N ILE A 44 2.33 -6.18 12.50
CA ILE A 44 1.68 -6.52 11.22
C ILE A 44 0.43 -7.36 11.50
N ASP A 45 0.55 -8.44 12.26
CA ASP A 45 -0.56 -9.33 12.60
C ASP A 45 -1.70 -8.60 13.33
N GLU A 46 -1.36 -7.71 14.28
CA GLU A 46 -2.32 -6.88 15.01
C GLU A 46 -3.13 -5.98 14.07
N VAL A 47 -2.47 -5.28 13.15
CA VAL A 47 -3.13 -4.35 12.23
C VAL A 47 -3.97 -5.11 11.20
N TYR A 48 -3.49 -6.25 10.68
CA TYR A 48 -4.30 -7.10 9.80
C TYR A 48 -5.55 -7.63 10.50
N ALA A 49 -5.42 -8.11 11.75
CA ALA A 49 -6.54 -8.58 12.55
C ALA A 49 -7.57 -7.46 12.77
N PHE A 50 -7.10 -6.25 13.10
CA PHE A 50 -7.96 -5.08 13.23
C PHE A 50 -8.68 -4.77 11.92
N CYS A 51 -7.97 -4.57 10.80
CA CYS A 51 -8.57 -4.25 9.50
C CYS A 51 -9.66 -5.25 9.12
N ARG A 52 -9.39 -6.55 9.27
CA ARG A 52 -10.38 -7.61 8.97
C ARG A 52 -11.58 -7.57 9.90
N SER A 53 -11.39 -7.29 11.20
CA SER A 53 -12.48 -7.25 12.19
C SER A 53 -13.52 -6.16 11.89
N VAL A 54 -13.12 -5.10 11.18
CA VAL A 54 -13.99 -3.96 10.82
C VAL A 54 -14.30 -3.89 9.33
N GLY A 55 -13.87 -4.88 8.53
CA GLY A 55 -14.17 -4.96 7.10
C GLY A 55 -13.34 -4.03 6.20
N LEU A 56 -12.18 -3.55 6.67
CA LEU A 56 -11.24 -2.79 5.83
C LEU A 56 -10.49 -3.72 4.87
N PRO A 57 -10.11 -3.22 3.67
CA PRO A 57 -9.40 -4.01 2.68
C PRO A 57 -7.98 -4.36 3.15
N THR A 58 -7.59 -5.59 2.86
CA THR A 58 -6.26 -6.15 3.16
C THR A 58 -5.56 -6.73 1.93
N THR A 59 -6.22 -6.72 0.76
CA THR A 59 -5.68 -7.18 -0.52
C THR A 59 -5.90 -6.14 -1.62
N LEU A 60 -5.12 -6.22 -2.69
CA LEU A 60 -5.28 -5.39 -3.90
C LEU A 60 -6.64 -5.65 -4.57
N ALA A 61 -7.11 -6.90 -4.57
CA ALA A 61 -8.40 -7.25 -5.13
C ALA A 61 -9.56 -6.49 -4.44
N GLN A 62 -9.46 -6.28 -3.13
CA GLN A 62 -10.46 -5.56 -2.33
C GLN A 62 -10.45 -4.03 -2.55
N ILE A 63 -9.52 -3.50 -3.35
CA ILE A 63 -9.48 -2.11 -3.81
C ILE A 63 -9.47 -2.01 -5.33
N GLY A 64 -9.97 -3.04 -6.03
CA GLY A 64 -10.17 -3.02 -7.48
C GLY A 64 -8.90 -3.21 -8.31
N LEU A 65 -7.84 -3.71 -7.71
CA LEU A 65 -6.53 -3.95 -8.34
C LEU A 65 -6.22 -5.45 -8.47
N GLU A 66 -7.25 -6.28 -8.62
CA GLU A 66 -7.08 -7.69 -8.92
C GLU A 66 -6.29 -7.83 -10.24
N GLY A 67 -5.19 -8.59 -10.21
CA GLY A 67 -4.36 -8.83 -11.39
C GLY A 67 -3.48 -7.66 -11.84
N VAL A 68 -3.40 -6.56 -11.07
CA VAL A 68 -2.49 -5.44 -11.40
C VAL A 68 -1.05 -5.94 -11.56
N THR A 69 -0.38 -5.51 -12.61
CA THR A 69 1.00 -5.91 -12.94
C THR A 69 2.03 -5.02 -12.26
N ASP A 70 3.26 -5.50 -12.08
CA ASP A 70 4.34 -4.67 -11.52
C ASP A 70 4.64 -3.46 -12.40
N ARG A 71 4.49 -3.58 -13.72
CA ARG A 71 4.63 -2.46 -14.66
C ARG A 71 3.59 -1.36 -14.44
N GLU A 72 2.35 -1.74 -14.12
CA GLU A 72 1.29 -0.77 -13.81
C GLU A 72 1.53 -0.12 -12.44
N LEU A 73 1.95 -0.89 -11.43
CA LEU A 73 2.35 -0.35 -10.14
C LEU A 73 3.51 0.64 -10.28
N ASP A 74 4.54 0.26 -11.04
CA ASP A 74 5.70 1.11 -11.34
C ASP A 74 5.28 2.43 -11.99
N SER A 75 4.43 2.36 -13.03
CA SER A 75 3.90 3.55 -13.71
C SER A 75 3.06 4.44 -12.78
N ALA A 76 2.38 3.87 -11.79
CA ALA A 76 1.60 4.59 -10.79
C ALA A 76 2.47 5.21 -9.68
N ILE A 77 3.62 4.60 -9.38
CA ILE A 77 4.55 5.04 -8.34
C ILE A 77 5.41 6.21 -8.81
N HIS A 78 5.96 6.14 -10.03
CA HIS A 78 6.91 7.12 -10.55
C HIS A 78 6.46 8.60 -10.42
N PRO A 79 5.24 8.99 -10.81
CA PRO A 79 4.80 10.38 -10.69
C PRO A 79 4.82 10.91 -9.25
N VAL A 80 4.53 10.05 -8.27
CA VAL A 80 4.53 10.42 -6.84
C VAL A 80 5.95 10.39 -6.28
N PHE A 81 6.76 9.44 -6.71
CA PHE A 81 8.16 9.29 -6.30
C PHE A 81 9.07 10.42 -6.84
N ASP A 82 8.80 10.90 -8.04
CA ASP A 82 9.56 12.00 -8.65
C ASP A 82 9.22 13.36 -8.01
N ASN A 83 8.01 13.49 -7.46
CA ASN A 83 7.64 14.64 -6.64
C ASN A 83 8.29 14.57 -5.25
N LYS A 84 9.44 15.23 -5.08
CA LYS A 84 10.18 15.27 -3.80
C LYS A 84 9.46 15.99 -2.66
N GLN A 85 8.31 16.63 -2.91
CA GLN A 85 7.44 17.21 -1.87
C GLN A 85 6.34 16.24 -1.41
N SER A 86 6.21 15.06 -2.04
CA SER A 86 5.23 14.04 -1.67
C SER A 86 5.47 13.51 -0.25
N TYR A 87 4.38 13.14 0.45
CA TYR A 87 4.43 12.44 1.74
C TYR A 87 5.20 11.12 1.68
N LEU A 88 5.32 10.53 0.49
CA LEU A 88 6.09 9.33 0.24
C LEU A 88 7.57 9.48 0.68
N HIS A 89 8.14 10.69 0.58
CA HIS A 89 9.53 10.97 0.98
C HIS A 89 9.70 11.31 2.47
N ASN A 90 8.62 11.35 3.26
CA ASN A 90 8.68 11.61 4.70
C ASN A 90 9.04 10.33 5.49
N VAL A 91 10.12 9.67 5.08
CA VAL A 91 10.69 8.46 5.68
C VAL A 91 12.15 8.71 6.10
N ARG A 92 12.71 7.85 6.95
CA ARG A 92 14.09 7.96 7.45
C ARG A 92 15.05 6.91 6.89
N PHE A 93 14.69 6.34 5.74
CA PHE A 93 15.46 5.33 5.03
C PHE A 93 15.44 5.65 3.54
N ASP A 94 16.38 5.06 2.79
CA ASP A 94 16.45 5.24 1.34
C ASP A 94 15.28 4.52 0.69
N LEU A 95 14.44 5.30 0.02
CA LEU A 95 13.25 4.79 -0.65
C LEU A 95 13.53 4.56 -2.13
N THR A 96 13.09 3.42 -2.66
CA THR A 96 13.14 3.12 -4.09
C THR A 96 11.75 2.69 -4.61
N PRO A 97 11.45 2.90 -5.91
CA PRO A 97 10.23 2.37 -6.53
C PRO A 97 10.07 0.86 -6.32
N GLU A 98 11.16 0.10 -6.45
CA GLU A 98 11.14 -1.36 -6.29
C GLU A 98 10.77 -1.76 -4.87
N GLY A 99 11.27 -1.06 -3.85
CA GLY A 99 10.91 -1.31 -2.46
C GLY A 99 9.44 -1.01 -2.17
N ILE A 100 8.86 -0.01 -2.83
CA ILE A 100 7.42 0.30 -2.72
C ILE A 100 6.59 -0.83 -3.36
N ILE A 101 6.97 -1.30 -4.55
CA ILE A 101 6.31 -2.42 -5.23
C ILE A 101 6.38 -3.67 -4.34
N GLU A 102 7.56 -4.01 -3.82
CA GLU A 102 7.76 -5.16 -2.95
C GLU A 102 6.87 -5.07 -1.70
N ALA A 103 6.81 -3.90 -1.06
CA ALA A 103 5.96 -3.68 0.09
C ALA A 103 4.46 -3.85 -0.21
N ILE A 104 3.99 -3.34 -1.36
CA ILE A 104 2.62 -3.53 -1.84
C ILE A 104 2.33 -5.01 -2.08
N ARG A 105 3.26 -5.74 -2.71
CA ARG A 105 3.11 -7.18 -2.99
C ARG A 105 3.13 -8.03 -1.73
N ASN A 106 4.00 -7.74 -0.78
CA ASN A 106 4.05 -8.44 0.51
C ASN A 106 2.75 -8.23 1.30
N ALA A 107 2.22 -7.01 1.30
CA ALA A 107 0.94 -6.72 1.93
C ALA A 107 -0.22 -7.49 1.30
N ASP A 108 -0.31 -7.49 -0.03
CA ASP A 108 -1.32 -8.24 -0.76
C ASP A 108 -1.21 -9.75 -0.54
N ALA A 109 0.02 -10.31 -0.56
CA ALA A 109 0.27 -11.72 -0.34
C ALA A 109 -0.16 -12.18 1.06
N LEU A 110 0.18 -11.41 2.11
CA LEU A 110 -0.25 -11.73 3.47
C LEU A 110 -1.78 -11.64 3.61
N GLY A 111 -2.39 -10.59 3.05
CA GLY A 111 -3.85 -10.45 3.07
C GLY A 111 -4.57 -11.63 2.42
N ARG A 112 -4.04 -12.12 1.29
CA ARG A 112 -4.56 -13.33 0.60
C ARG A 112 -4.31 -14.62 1.38
N HIS A 113 -3.25 -14.70 2.18
CA HIS A 113 -2.97 -15.89 3.01
C HIS A 113 -3.88 -15.99 4.24
N LEU A 114 -4.30 -14.84 4.79
CA LEU A 114 -5.12 -14.77 6.01
C LEU A 114 -6.64 -14.87 5.76
N GLY A 115 -7.07 -14.74 4.50
CA GLY A 115 -8.47 -14.79 4.04
C GLY A 115 -8.80 -16.10 3.35
#